data_AF-E3MBK6-F1
#
_entry.id   AF-E3MBK6-F1
#
_cell.length_a   1.000
_cell.length_b   1.000
_cell.length_c   1.000
_cell.angle_alpha   90.00
_cell.angle_beta   90.00
_cell.angle_gamma   90.00
#
_symmetry.space_group_name_H-M   'P 1'
#
loop_
_entity.id
_entity.type
_entity.pdbx_description
1 polymer ?
#
loop_
_entity_poly.entity_id
_entity_poly.type
_entity_poly.pdbx_seq_one_letter_code
_entity_poly.pdbx_strand_id
1 'polypeptide(L)'
;MLWTKLEEYQLVFFSVDQVIHNVRYYRSCGFLMTIATPKEYKDFSKKGLANNHAYSLLDTCIHEGHRLVLIGASNYIKWEGKWSDLPAFNEETTSTWRNFEKKFLEQRFSWMEINDLCERVERLIVCRYHEDWFELRTEEVQLNSTKPEKTLRVTLKRRCTLLIKLSVQDRLKKKSDASLVVGLINIHRVTKTNQIGKLILSYTVNLHFLDRSPENEFVETDSFDLDPGNYFIIFTFISNKLPFEYEFIIKSSSPIDHISYDFVTFENNLASHKSILEMIESEKCGIEIRKGLVLHEYSRDNFLLLMAENKTKDPIRISVIAKVSELCLFHGIDTDYLVKIVQKRNGPLHESAVYLTIPAKSKCVIGTLWTFSGEMKLEKQPKKPEVSCKYWIRIFEEEMKKLTEWEMELMTSKELEKYIYRNTIYKPIPIE
;
A
#
# COMPACT_ATOMS: atom_id res chain seq x y z
N MET A 1 -13.39 -27.90 -8.34
CA MET A 1 -12.71 -27.36 -9.54
C MET A 1 -13.13 -25.92 -9.89
N LEU A 2 -14.05 -25.27 -9.13
CA LEU A 2 -14.39 -23.83 -9.30
C LEU A 2 -13.64 -22.87 -8.36
N TRP A 3 -12.97 -23.39 -7.32
CA TRP A 3 -12.42 -22.58 -6.22
C TRP A 3 -11.05 -21.94 -6.52
N THR A 4 -10.38 -22.31 -7.61
CA THR A 4 -9.03 -21.80 -7.96
C THR A 4 -9.05 -20.53 -8.83
N LYS A 5 -10.22 -19.93 -9.09
CA LYS A 5 -10.38 -18.77 -9.99
C LYS A 5 -11.08 -17.55 -9.37
N LEU A 6 -11.38 -17.59 -8.06
CA LEU A 6 -12.14 -16.57 -7.33
C LEU A 6 -11.23 -15.83 -6.34
N GLU A 7 -10.32 -14.97 -6.81
CA GLU A 7 -9.43 -14.25 -5.89
C GLU A 7 -9.05 -12.86 -6.42
N GLU A 8 -9.93 -11.89 -6.16
CA GLU A 8 -9.62 -10.46 -6.11
C GLU A 8 -10.35 -9.91 -4.87
N TYR A 9 -9.64 -9.22 -3.98
CA TYR A 9 -10.23 -8.55 -2.83
C TYR A 9 -9.77 -7.11 -2.92
N GLN A 10 -10.63 -6.20 -3.40
CA GLN A 10 -10.31 -4.78 -3.23
C GLN A 10 -10.94 -4.24 -1.95
N LEU A 11 -10.06 -3.55 -1.24
CA LEU A 11 -10.20 -2.99 0.08
C LEU A 11 -10.31 -1.47 -0.15
N VAL A 12 -11.50 -0.86 0.05
CA VAL A 12 -11.76 0.53 -0.36
C VAL A 12 -12.43 1.37 0.77
N PHE A 13 -11.88 2.57 1.01
CA PHE A 13 -12.26 3.47 2.12
C PHE A 13 -13.44 4.33 1.70
N PHE A 14 -14.49 4.40 2.52
CA PHE A 14 -15.73 5.05 2.10
C PHE A 14 -16.40 5.84 3.24
N SER A 15 -16.84 7.07 2.94
CA SER A 15 -17.93 7.69 3.69
C SER A 15 -19.26 6.96 3.43
N VAL A 16 -20.29 7.18 4.24
CA VAL A 16 -21.61 6.52 4.07
C VAL A 16 -22.17 6.68 2.66
N ASP A 17 -22.07 7.87 2.06
CA ASP A 17 -22.53 8.12 0.69
C ASP A 17 -21.68 7.38 -0.35
N GLN A 18 -20.37 7.31 -0.08
CA GLN A 18 -19.44 6.59 -0.92
C GLN A 18 -19.71 5.07 -0.84
N VAL A 19 -20.07 4.51 0.32
CA VAL A 19 -20.42 3.08 0.43
C VAL A 19 -21.60 2.75 -0.48
N ILE A 20 -22.69 3.53 -0.47
CA ILE A 20 -23.86 3.26 -1.32
C ILE A 20 -23.50 3.36 -2.79
N HIS A 21 -22.78 4.42 -3.17
CA HIS A 21 -22.34 4.60 -4.54
C HIS A 21 -21.53 3.40 -5.03
N ASN A 22 -20.60 2.91 -4.20
CA ASN A 22 -19.73 1.80 -4.55
C ASN A 22 -20.46 0.45 -4.56
N VAL A 23 -21.35 0.19 -3.62
CA VAL A 23 -22.17 -1.03 -3.65
C VAL A 23 -23.00 -1.08 -4.93
N ARG A 24 -23.60 0.05 -5.33
CA ARG A 24 -24.33 0.15 -6.60
C ARG A 24 -23.42 -0.05 -7.80
N TYR A 25 -22.26 0.60 -7.82
CA TYR A 25 -21.28 0.47 -8.89
C TYR A 25 -20.79 -0.97 -9.04
N TYR A 26 -20.25 -1.58 -7.97
CA TYR A 26 -19.73 -2.94 -8.00
C TYR A 26 -20.80 -3.98 -8.32
N ARG A 27 -22.02 -3.80 -7.81
CA ARG A 27 -23.16 -4.63 -8.23
C ARG A 27 -23.46 -4.49 -9.72
N SER A 28 -23.43 -3.27 -10.27
CA SER A 28 -23.65 -3.04 -11.71
C SER A 28 -22.56 -3.70 -12.58
N CYS A 29 -21.37 -3.88 -12.03
CA CYS A 29 -20.29 -4.64 -12.65
C CYS A 29 -20.40 -6.16 -12.48
N GLY A 30 -21.43 -6.66 -11.76
CA GLY A 30 -21.60 -8.09 -11.49
C GLY A 30 -20.66 -8.65 -10.43
N PHE A 31 -19.98 -7.79 -9.65
CA PHE A 31 -19.02 -8.23 -8.64
C PHE A 31 -19.72 -8.75 -7.39
N LEU A 32 -19.15 -9.79 -6.78
CA LEU A 32 -19.63 -10.30 -5.50
C LEU A 32 -19.07 -9.43 -4.39
N MET A 33 -19.89 -9.10 -3.40
CA MET A 33 -19.46 -8.29 -2.26
C MET A 33 -19.75 -9.03 -0.96
N THR A 34 -18.82 -8.91 -0.03
CA THR A 34 -18.88 -9.57 1.27
C THR A 34 -18.50 -8.57 2.35
N ILE A 35 -19.13 -8.66 3.51
CA ILE A 35 -18.79 -7.89 4.71
C ILE A 35 -18.42 -8.86 5.82
N ALA A 36 -17.53 -8.45 6.72
CA ALA A 36 -17.11 -9.31 7.82
C ALA A 36 -17.22 -8.59 9.17
N THR A 37 -17.75 -9.29 10.17
CA THR A 37 -17.72 -8.84 11.57
C THR A 37 -16.32 -8.98 12.17
N PRO A 38 -15.94 -8.15 13.15
CA PRO A 38 -14.61 -8.16 13.77
C PRO A 38 -14.22 -9.52 14.34
N LYS A 39 -12.91 -9.78 14.40
CA LYS A 39 -12.33 -10.91 15.16
C LYS A 39 -12.49 -10.72 16.67
N GLU A 40 -12.47 -9.48 17.16
CA GLU A 40 -12.66 -9.18 18.58
C GLU A 40 -14.10 -9.49 19.03
N TYR A 41 -14.24 -10.18 20.16
CA TYR A 41 -15.53 -10.48 20.79
C TYR A 41 -16.16 -9.18 21.32
N LYS A 42 -16.87 -8.47 20.45
CA LYS A 42 -17.98 -7.60 20.86
C LYS A 42 -19.24 -8.44 20.80
N ASP A 43 -20.18 -8.19 21.72
CA ASP A 43 -21.43 -8.96 21.77
C ASP A 43 -22.40 -8.49 20.67
N PHE A 44 -22.05 -8.78 19.41
CA PHE A 44 -22.91 -8.52 18.25
C PHE A 44 -24.07 -9.52 18.16
N SER A 45 -23.95 -10.65 18.86
CA SER A 45 -24.96 -11.71 18.91
C SER A 45 -26.33 -11.20 19.37
N LYS A 46 -26.34 -10.20 20.27
CA LYS A 46 -27.54 -9.52 20.77
C LYS A 46 -28.37 -8.78 19.72
N LYS A 47 -27.84 -8.58 18.51
CA LYS A 47 -28.60 -7.99 17.39
C LYS A 47 -28.66 -8.92 16.18
N GLY A 48 -28.35 -10.20 16.35
CA GLY A 48 -28.46 -11.17 15.27
C GLY A 48 -27.33 -11.08 14.24
N LEU A 49 -26.10 -10.79 14.67
CA LEU A 49 -24.89 -11.00 13.87
C LEU A 49 -23.93 -11.95 14.61
N ALA A 50 -23.36 -12.89 13.87
CA ALA A 50 -22.33 -13.78 14.34
C ALA A 50 -20.98 -13.05 14.37
N ASN A 51 -20.17 -13.35 15.38
CA ASN A 51 -18.81 -12.85 15.50
C ASN A 51 -17.90 -13.60 14.51
N ASN A 52 -16.88 -12.89 13.99
CA ASN A 52 -15.91 -13.45 13.05
C ASN A 52 -16.58 -14.20 11.88
N HIS A 53 -17.61 -13.57 11.28
CA HIS A 53 -18.41 -14.18 10.23
C HIS A 53 -18.55 -13.25 9.03
N ALA A 54 -18.56 -13.87 7.84
CA ALA A 54 -18.74 -13.21 6.57
C ALA A 54 -20.21 -13.25 6.13
N TYR A 55 -20.72 -12.12 5.65
CA TYR A 55 -22.06 -11.97 5.10
C TYR A 55 -21.96 -11.43 3.68
N SER A 56 -22.82 -11.90 2.78
CA SER A 56 -22.94 -11.32 1.44
C SER A 56 -23.59 -9.93 1.53
N LEU A 57 -23.09 -8.98 0.76
CA LEU A 57 -23.67 -7.66 0.57
C LEU A 57 -24.28 -7.58 -0.83
N LEU A 58 -25.60 -7.42 -0.90
CA LEU A 58 -26.36 -7.78 -2.11
C LEU A 58 -27.01 -6.59 -2.80
N ASP A 59 -27.53 -5.64 -2.03
CA ASP A 59 -28.32 -4.52 -2.57
C ASP A 59 -28.28 -3.29 -1.66
N THR A 60 -28.74 -2.16 -2.18
CA THR A 60 -29.01 -0.91 -1.46
C THR A 60 -30.41 -0.40 -1.80
N CYS A 61 -31.12 0.16 -0.84
CA CYS A 61 -32.36 0.88 -1.12
C CYS A 61 -32.51 2.13 -0.24
N ILE A 62 -33.44 2.99 -0.63
CA ILE A 62 -33.91 4.08 0.23
C ILE A 62 -35.35 3.73 0.60
N HIS A 63 -35.61 3.55 1.90
CA HIS A 63 -36.92 3.22 2.43
C HIS A 63 -37.25 4.22 3.55
N GLU A 64 -38.35 4.96 3.39
CA GLU A 64 -38.79 5.99 4.35
C GLU A 64 -37.68 7.02 4.71
N GLY A 65 -36.86 7.39 3.73
CA GLY A 65 -35.72 8.31 3.95
C GLY A 65 -34.50 7.66 4.60
N HIS A 66 -34.57 6.38 4.99
CA HIS A 66 -33.44 5.62 5.50
C HIS A 66 -32.70 4.90 4.37
N ARG A 67 -31.37 4.90 4.45
CA ARG A 67 -30.50 4.24 3.49
C ARG A 67 -30.15 2.86 4.01
N LEU A 68 -30.60 1.82 3.30
CA LEU A 68 -30.50 0.44 3.73
C LEU A 68 -29.57 -0.35 2.80
N VAL A 69 -28.96 -1.38 3.36
CA VAL A 69 -28.21 -2.41 2.65
C VAL A 69 -28.86 -3.78 2.88
N LEU A 70 -28.91 -4.60 1.84
CA LEU A 70 -29.37 -5.98 1.95
C LEU A 70 -28.19 -6.89 2.23
N ILE A 71 -28.22 -7.59 3.36
CA ILE A 71 -27.19 -8.55 3.74
C ILE A 71 -27.75 -9.98 3.71
N GLY A 72 -26.90 -10.94 3.32
CA GLY A 72 -27.19 -12.37 3.29
C GLY A 72 -26.25 -13.15 4.19
N ALA A 73 -26.79 -13.95 5.10
CA ALA A 73 -26.03 -14.79 6.01
C ALA A 73 -25.85 -16.21 5.44
N SER A 74 -24.65 -16.77 5.58
CA SER A 74 -24.42 -18.19 5.28
C SER A 74 -24.85 -19.11 6.44
N ASN A 75 -25.11 -18.54 7.62
CA ASN A 75 -25.58 -19.21 8.82
C ASN A 75 -27.08 -18.97 9.08
N TYR A 76 -27.57 -19.41 10.24
CA TYR A 76 -28.97 -19.23 10.67
C TYR A 76 -29.18 -18.01 11.58
N ILE A 77 -28.18 -17.14 11.70
CA ILE A 77 -28.21 -15.95 12.56
C ILE A 77 -28.59 -14.77 11.68
N LYS A 78 -29.84 -14.32 11.82
CA LYS A 78 -30.45 -13.21 11.08
C LYS A 78 -30.30 -11.91 11.86
N TRP A 79 -30.01 -10.81 11.17
CA TRP A 79 -30.04 -9.47 11.76
C TRP A 79 -31.43 -9.14 12.33
N GLU A 80 -31.49 -8.53 13.52
CA GLU A 80 -32.73 -8.24 14.26
C GLU A 80 -32.95 -6.72 14.47
N GLY A 81 -32.32 -5.87 13.65
CA GLY A 81 -32.51 -4.42 13.73
C GLY A 81 -33.82 -3.93 13.09
N LYS A 82 -34.07 -2.61 13.19
CA LYS A 82 -35.34 -1.94 12.80
C LYS A 82 -35.95 -2.38 11.46
N TRP A 83 -35.12 -2.74 10.48
CA TRP A 83 -35.53 -3.04 9.10
C TRP A 83 -35.38 -4.52 8.71
N SER A 84 -35.10 -5.42 9.65
CA SER A 84 -34.84 -6.83 9.38
C SER A 84 -36.00 -7.60 8.75
N ASP A 85 -37.23 -7.11 8.96
CA ASP A 85 -38.46 -7.77 8.53
C ASP A 85 -38.96 -7.26 7.17
N LEU A 86 -38.27 -6.27 6.58
CA LEU A 86 -38.57 -5.85 5.22
C LEU A 86 -38.27 -7.01 4.24
N PRO A 87 -39.14 -7.22 3.22
CA PRO A 87 -38.90 -8.26 2.23
C PRO A 87 -37.63 -7.94 1.43
N ALA A 88 -36.76 -8.95 1.29
CA ALA A 88 -35.49 -8.81 0.58
C ALA A 88 -35.67 -8.72 -0.95
N PHE A 89 -36.72 -9.32 -1.51
CA PHE A 89 -37.07 -9.24 -2.93
C PHE A 89 -38.56 -8.93 -3.09
N ASN A 90 -38.95 -8.37 -4.23
CA ASN A 90 -40.34 -8.08 -4.53
C ASN A 90 -41.16 -9.36 -4.77
N GLU A 91 -42.48 -9.22 -4.72
CA GLU A 91 -43.41 -10.35 -4.90
C GLU A 91 -43.26 -10.97 -6.31
N GLU A 92 -43.01 -10.16 -7.33
CA GLU A 92 -42.77 -10.64 -8.70
C GLU A 92 -41.61 -11.65 -8.76
N THR A 93 -40.47 -11.32 -8.14
CA THR A 93 -39.29 -12.19 -8.09
C THR A 93 -39.56 -13.48 -7.32
N THR A 94 -40.32 -13.41 -6.24
CA THR A 94 -40.57 -14.55 -5.34
C THR A 94 -41.85 -15.33 -5.70
N SER A 95 -42.64 -14.87 -6.66
CA SER A 95 -43.96 -15.43 -7.00
C SER A 95 -43.88 -16.90 -7.42
N THR A 96 -42.82 -17.28 -8.12
CA THR A 96 -42.58 -18.64 -8.63
C THR A 96 -41.91 -19.57 -7.62
N TRP A 97 -41.52 -19.05 -6.45
CA TRP A 97 -40.73 -19.78 -5.47
C TRP A 97 -41.62 -20.59 -4.52
N ARG A 98 -41.14 -21.75 -4.12
CA ARG A 98 -41.81 -22.63 -3.16
C ARG A 98 -41.76 -22.01 -1.77
N ASN A 99 -42.74 -22.35 -0.93
CA ASN A 99 -42.84 -21.81 0.43
C ASN A 99 -41.58 -22.02 1.28
N PHE A 100 -40.88 -23.15 1.11
CA PHE A 100 -39.65 -23.39 1.85
C PHE A 100 -38.49 -22.49 1.37
N GLU A 101 -38.43 -22.13 0.09
CA GLU A 101 -37.43 -21.21 -0.46
C GLU A 101 -37.63 -19.80 0.10
N LYS A 102 -38.90 -19.36 0.15
CA LYS A 102 -39.30 -18.10 0.81
C LYS A 102 -38.90 -18.09 2.29
N LYS A 103 -39.16 -19.19 3.01
CA LYS A 103 -38.78 -19.33 4.42
C LYS A 103 -37.26 -19.26 4.64
N PHE A 104 -36.46 -19.90 3.79
CA PHE A 104 -34.99 -19.78 3.88
C PHE A 104 -34.52 -18.36 3.64
N LEU A 105 -35.19 -17.65 2.73
CA LEU A 105 -34.86 -16.27 2.42
C LEU A 105 -35.14 -15.33 3.59
N GLU A 106 -36.32 -15.46 4.22
CA GLU A 106 -36.68 -14.71 5.42
C GLU A 106 -35.74 -14.96 6.61
N GLN A 107 -35.14 -16.14 6.68
CA GLN A 107 -34.21 -16.53 7.76
C GLN A 107 -32.77 -16.06 7.54
N ARG A 108 -32.38 -15.74 6.29
CA ARG A 108 -30.96 -15.49 5.96
C ARG A 108 -30.70 -14.10 5.42
N PHE A 109 -31.73 -13.41 4.95
CA PHE A 109 -31.60 -12.11 4.32
C PHE A 109 -32.26 -11.04 5.18
N SER A 110 -31.64 -9.88 5.27
CA SER A 110 -32.17 -8.79 6.09
C SER A 110 -31.70 -7.44 5.58
N TRP A 111 -32.60 -6.47 5.62
CA TRP A 111 -32.21 -5.08 5.44
C TRP A 111 -31.62 -4.53 6.73
N MET A 112 -30.48 -3.87 6.60
CA MET A 112 -29.75 -3.21 7.67
C MET A 112 -29.57 -1.74 7.32
N GLU A 113 -29.68 -0.86 8.30
CA GLU A 113 -29.36 0.54 8.08
C GLU A 113 -27.85 0.70 7.86
N ILE A 114 -27.46 1.51 6.89
CA ILE A 114 -26.03 1.67 6.55
C ILE A 114 -25.19 2.19 7.73
N ASN A 115 -25.81 2.98 8.62
CA ASN A 115 -25.16 3.43 9.84
C ASN A 115 -24.83 2.27 10.79
N ASP A 116 -25.75 1.31 10.94
CA ASP A 116 -25.51 0.09 11.71
C ASP A 116 -24.43 -0.78 11.06
N LEU A 117 -24.40 -0.85 9.72
CA LEU A 117 -23.33 -1.53 8.98
C LEU A 117 -21.97 -0.93 9.33
N CYS A 118 -21.79 0.39 9.14
CA CYS A 118 -20.53 1.08 9.40
C CYS A 118 -20.08 1.02 10.86
N GLU A 119 -21.00 0.82 11.81
CA GLU A 119 -20.65 0.67 13.24
C GLU A 119 -20.23 -0.74 13.63
N ARG A 120 -20.64 -1.76 12.87
CA ARG A 120 -20.55 -3.17 13.27
C ARG A 120 -19.62 -3.99 12.40
N VAL A 121 -19.42 -3.55 11.17
CA VAL A 121 -18.59 -4.21 10.18
C VAL A 121 -17.32 -3.40 10.02
N GLU A 122 -16.21 -4.10 10.11
CA GLU A 122 -14.91 -3.48 9.84
C GLU A 122 -14.62 -3.51 8.35
N ARG A 123 -14.92 -4.65 7.68
CA ARG A 123 -14.45 -4.91 6.32
C ARG A 123 -15.57 -4.99 5.29
N LEU A 124 -15.36 -4.33 4.17
CA LEU A 124 -16.03 -4.62 2.90
C LEU A 124 -15.01 -5.23 1.95
N ILE A 125 -15.36 -6.39 1.42
CA ILE A 125 -14.61 -7.18 0.47
C ILE A 125 -15.38 -7.13 -0.85
N VAL A 126 -14.70 -6.74 -1.93
CA VAL A 126 -15.25 -6.79 -3.28
C VAL A 126 -14.47 -7.82 -4.08
N CYS A 127 -15.17 -8.88 -4.48
CA CYS A 127 -14.68 -9.89 -5.40
C CYS A 127 -14.97 -9.47 -6.83
N ARG A 128 -13.94 -8.88 -7.44
CA ARG A 128 -13.91 -8.53 -8.84
C ARG A 128 -13.66 -9.82 -9.63
N TYR A 129 -14.59 -10.16 -10.52
CA TYR A 129 -14.47 -11.31 -11.39
C TYR A 129 -14.46 -10.82 -12.82
N HIS A 130 -13.35 -11.07 -13.51
CA HIS A 130 -13.13 -10.65 -14.88
C HIS A 130 -13.01 -11.88 -15.77
N GLU A 131 -14.14 -12.54 -16.05
CA GLU A 131 -14.17 -13.76 -16.89
C GLU A 131 -13.57 -13.54 -18.28
N ASP A 132 -13.74 -12.34 -18.83
CA ASP A 132 -13.36 -11.98 -20.19
C ASP A 132 -11.92 -11.43 -20.32
N TRP A 133 -11.15 -11.40 -19.23
CA TRP A 133 -9.80 -10.86 -19.27
C TRP A 133 -8.78 -11.94 -19.62
N PHE A 134 -7.87 -11.59 -20.53
CA PHE A 134 -6.80 -12.45 -20.98
C PHE A 134 -5.59 -12.28 -20.07
N GLU A 135 -4.94 -13.39 -19.72
CA GLU A 135 -3.83 -13.41 -18.77
C GLU A 135 -2.51 -13.74 -19.46
N LEU A 136 -1.49 -12.93 -19.18
CA LEU A 136 -0.10 -13.14 -19.58
C LEU A 136 0.78 -13.18 -18.33
N ARG A 137 1.31 -14.37 -18.02
CA ARG A 137 2.23 -14.58 -16.89
C ARG A 137 3.68 -14.42 -17.34
N THR A 138 4.49 -13.76 -16.53
CA THR A 138 5.94 -13.67 -16.77
C THR A 138 6.68 -14.87 -16.20
N GLU A 139 7.98 -14.98 -16.49
CA GLU A 139 8.86 -15.83 -15.69
C GLU A 139 8.95 -15.33 -14.25
N GLU A 140 9.36 -16.23 -13.34
CA GLU A 140 9.62 -15.91 -11.94
C GLU A 140 10.86 -15.02 -11.80
N VAL A 141 10.73 -14.00 -10.98
CA VAL A 141 11.77 -13.06 -10.64
C VAL A 141 12.17 -13.30 -9.19
N GLN A 142 13.44 -13.61 -8.98
CA GLN A 142 14.01 -13.69 -7.65
C GLN A 142 14.42 -12.30 -7.19
N LEU A 143 13.76 -11.79 -6.14
CA LEU A 143 14.20 -10.59 -5.46
C LEU A 143 15.44 -10.95 -4.62
N ASN A 144 16.59 -10.39 -5.00
CA ASN A 144 17.80 -10.54 -4.22
C ASN A 144 18.63 -9.26 -4.31
N SER A 145 18.90 -8.64 -3.17
CA SER A 145 19.66 -7.39 -3.09
C SER A 145 21.11 -7.51 -3.57
N THR A 146 21.64 -8.73 -3.71
CA THR A 146 22.99 -8.99 -4.19
C THR A 146 23.07 -9.25 -5.70
N LYS A 147 21.92 -9.38 -6.38
CA LYS A 147 21.85 -9.58 -7.83
C LYS A 147 21.40 -8.29 -8.53
N PRO A 148 21.73 -8.12 -9.83
CA PRO A 148 21.17 -7.04 -10.64
C PRO A 148 19.64 -7.07 -10.61
N GLU A 149 19.03 -5.89 -10.55
CA GLU A 149 17.59 -5.70 -10.53
C GLU A 149 17.01 -6.07 -11.89
N LYS A 150 16.15 -7.09 -11.95
CA LYS A 150 15.36 -7.42 -13.14
C LYS A 150 14.10 -6.57 -13.17
N THR A 151 13.96 -5.72 -14.18
CA THR A 151 12.78 -4.89 -14.43
C THR A 151 12.00 -5.44 -15.62
N LEU A 152 10.67 -5.55 -15.48
CA LEU A 152 9.79 -6.00 -16.55
C LEU A 152 9.60 -4.87 -17.56
N ARG A 153 9.87 -5.13 -18.84
CA ARG A 153 9.54 -4.23 -19.94
C ARG A 153 8.39 -4.82 -20.74
N VAL A 154 7.34 -4.04 -20.93
CA VAL A 154 6.15 -4.40 -21.71
C VAL A 154 6.06 -3.52 -22.93
N THR A 155 5.85 -4.12 -24.09
CA THR A 155 5.58 -3.44 -25.35
C THR A 155 4.13 -3.66 -25.75
N LEU A 156 3.41 -2.57 -25.97
CA LEU A 156 2.02 -2.55 -26.39
C LEU A 156 1.91 -2.02 -27.82
N LYS A 157 1.28 -2.80 -28.71
CA LYS A 157 1.05 -2.39 -30.11
C LYS A 157 -0.25 -1.61 -30.32
N ARG A 158 -1.24 -1.80 -29.44
CA ARG A 158 -2.52 -1.09 -29.45
C ARG A 158 -2.85 -0.58 -28.04
N ARG A 159 -3.74 0.41 -27.96
CA ARG A 159 -4.30 0.84 -26.68
C ARG A 159 -5.07 -0.31 -26.06
N CYS A 160 -4.87 -0.54 -24.77
CA CYS A 160 -5.57 -1.58 -24.02
C CYS A 160 -5.75 -1.17 -22.56
N THR A 161 -6.80 -1.71 -21.94
CA THR A 161 -6.98 -1.64 -20.50
C THR A 161 -6.27 -2.83 -19.88
N LEU A 162 -5.40 -2.55 -18.91
CA LEU A 162 -4.56 -3.53 -18.22
C LEU A 162 -4.75 -3.43 -16.71
N LEU A 163 -4.41 -4.52 -16.04
CA LEU A 163 -4.13 -4.53 -14.62
C LEU A 163 -2.89 -5.40 -14.39
N ILE A 164 -2.13 -5.07 -13.36
CA ILE A 164 -0.91 -5.80 -13.01
C ILE A 164 -1.13 -6.49 -11.67
N LYS A 165 -0.96 -7.80 -11.67
CA LYS A 165 -0.93 -8.62 -10.47
C LYS A 165 0.50 -9.07 -10.19
N LEU A 166 0.91 -8.96 -8.94
CA LEU A 166 2.19 -9.46 -8.43
C LEU A 166 1.86 -10.64 -7.52
N SER A 167 2.36 -11.83 -7.86
CA SER A 167 2.07 -13.07 -7.11
C SER A 167 3.36 -13.65 -6.53
N VAL A 168 3.36 -13.93 -5.23
CA VAL A 168 4.50 -14.50 -4.50
C VAL A 168 4.49 -16.02 -4.64
N GLN A 169 5.62 -16.60 -5.07
CA GLN A 169 5.70 -18.03 -5.41
C GLN A 169 6.29 -18.91 -4.30
N ASP A 170 7.23 -18.41 -3.48
CA ASP A 170 7.93 -19.23 -2.49
C ASP A 170 7.09 -19.48 -1.21
N ARG A 171 6.18 -20.46 -1.30
CA ARG A 171 5.31 -20.90 -0.20
C ARG A 171 6.07 -21.66 0.91
N LEU A 172 7.26 -22.20 0.63
CA LEU A 172 7.90 -23.23 1.46
C LEU A 172 9.12 -22.73 2.26
N LYS A 173 9.73 -21.59 1.89
CA LYS A 173 10.80 -20.96 2.69
C LYS A 173 10.35 -19.73 3.48
N LYS A 174 9.07 -19.69 3.91
CA LYS A 174 8.55 -18.69 4.86
C LYS A 174 9.26 -18.82 6.23
N LYS A 175 10.54 -18.44 6.31
CA LYS A 175 11.28 -18.25 7.55
C LYS A 175 10.66 -17.03 8.25
N SER A 176 10.38 -17.23 9.53
CA SER A 176 9.55 -16.47 10.48
C SER A 176 9.80 -14.98 10.65
N ASP A 177 10.65 -14.34 9.86
CA ASP A 177 11.30 -13.10 10.31
C ASP A 177 10.81 -11.81 9.62
N ALA A 178 10.02 -11.88 8.53
CA ALA A 178 9.22 -10.73 8.10
C ALA A 178 7.74 -11.07 7.97
N SER A 179 6.97 -10.34 8.77
CA SER A 179 5.52 -10.37 8.82
C SER A 179 4.85 -9.63 7.67
N LEU A 180 5.57 -8.67 7.06
CA LEU A 180 5.00 -7.68 6.16
C LEU A 180 6.02 -7.21 5.12
N VAL A 181 5.54 -7.13 3.89
CA VAL A 181 6.25 -6.60 2.74
C VAL A 181 5.52 -5.40 2.19
N VAL A 182 6.21 -4.26 2.16
CA VAL A 182 5.67 -3.00 1.63
C VAL A 182 6.54 -2.52 0.48
N GLY A 183 5.89 -2.14 -0.61
CA GLY A 183 6.56 -1.66 -1.81
C GLY A 183 5.64 -0.86 -2.71
N LEU A 184 6.11 -0.60 -3.93
CA LEU A 184 5.37 0.13 -4.97
C LEU A 184 5.49 -0.61 -6.29
N ILE A 185 4.39 -0.70 -7.04
CA ILE A 185 4.42 -0.99 -8.47
C ILE A 185 4.34 0.34 -9.20
N ASN A 186 5.44 0.73 -9.84
CA ASN A 186 5.51 1.92 -10.66
C ASN A 186 5.58 1.53 -12.13
N ILE A 187 4.77 2.20 -12.96
CA ILE A 187 4.74 2.02 -14.40
C ILE A 187 5.28 3.28 -15.04
N HIS A 188 6.39 3.15 -15.76
CA HIS A 188 7.06 4.25 -16.45
C HIS A 188 7.01 4.05 -17.95
N ARG A 189 6.86 5.14 -18.71
CA ARG A 189 7.13 5.10 -20.14
C ARG A 189 8.63 4.96 -20.37
N VAL A 190 9.03 4.04 -21.24
CA VAL A 190 10.43 3.84 -21.61
C VAL A 190 10.87 4.97 -22.55
N THR A 191 12.04 5.55 -22.29
CA THR A 191 12.61 6.57 -23.19
C THR A 191 13.18 5.95 -24.47
N LYS A 192 13.52 6.78 -25.46
CA LYS A 192 14.19 6.32 -26.70
C LYS A 192 15.53 5.61 -26.44
N THR A 193 16.17 5.87 -25.29
CA THR A 193 17.46 5.30 -24.87
C THR A 193 17.30 4.16 -23.85
N ASN A 194 16.11 3.56 -23.76
CA ASN A 194 15.81 2.46 -22.85
C ASN A 194 16.04 2.82 -21.36
N GLN A 195 15.78 4.08 -20.99
CA GLN A 195 15.85 4.55 -19.61
C GLN A 195 14.45 4.65 -18.99
N ILE A 196 14.42 4.73 -17.66
CA ILE A 196 13.22 5.08 -16.89
C ILE A 196 12.78 6.49 -17.31
N GLY A 197 11.58 6.61 -17.87
CA GLY A 197 10.99 7.89 -18.26
C GLY A 197 9.82 8.29 -17.39
N LYS A 198 8.87 9.03 -17.95
CA LYS A 198 7.72 9.59 -17.24
C LYS A 198 6.92 8.50 -16.50
N LEU A 199 6.65 8.74 -15.22
CA LEU A 199 5.71 7.94 -14.42
C LEU A 199 4.29 8.04 -15.00
N ILE A 200 3.65 6.90 -15.20
CA ILE A 200 2.26 6.77 -15.66
C ILE A 200 1.34 6.41 -14.50
N LEU A 201 1.76 5.44 -13.69
CA LEU A 201 0.99 4.92 -12.56
C LEU A 201 1.94 4.55 -11.43
N SER A 202 1.51 4.81 -10.19
CA SER A 202 2.11 4.26 -8.98
C SER A 202 1.03 3.60 -8.14
N TYR A 203 1.30 2.39 -7.65
CA TYR A 203 0.38 1.61 -6.84
C TYR A 203 1.09 1.02 -5.63
N THR A 204 0.53 1.25 -4.44
CA THR A 204 1.08 0.75 -3.17
C THR A 204 0.85 -0.75 -3.03
N VAL A 205 1.90 -1.46 -2.63
CA VAL A 205 1.88 -2.90 -2.39
C VAL A 205 2.03 -3.16 -0.89
N ASN A 206 1.06 -3.86 -0.32
CA ASN A 206 1.12 -4.39 1.05
C ASN A 206 0.85 -5.89 1.01
N LEU A 207 1.87 -6.70 1.30
CA LEU A 207 1.80 -8.17 1.34
C LEU A 207 2.01 -8.66 2.78
N HIS A 208 1.02 -9.36 3.33
CA HIS A 208 1.00 -9.78 4.73
C HIS A 208 1.26 -11.28 4.90
N PHE A 209 2.46 -11.67 5.31
CA PHE A 209 2.81 -13.09 5.39
C PHE A 209 2.46 -13.79 6.73
N LEU A 210 1.94 -13.06 7.71
CA LEU A 210 1.58 -13.61 9.03
C LEU A 210 0.33 -14.49 9.00
N ASP A 211 -0.71 -14.06 8.28
CA ASP A 211 -1.92 -14.86 8.12
C ASP A 211 -1.71 -15.68 6.85
N ARG A 212 -1.58 -17.02 6.98
CA ARG A 212 -1.32 -17.97 5.87
C ARG A 212 -2.51 -18.07 4.89
N SER A 213 -3.32 -17.02 4.82
CA SER A 213 -4.44 -16.92 3.92
C SER A 213 -3.95 -16.72 2.49
N PRO A 214 -4.55 -17.44 1.51
CA PRO A 214 -4.23 -17.28 0.08
C PRO A 214 -4.35 -15.83 -0.41
N GLU A 215 -5.25 -15.05 0.20
CA GLU A 215 -5.51 -13.65 -0.14
C GLU A 215 -4.33 -12.71 0.12
N ASN A 216 -3.33 -13.15 0.89
CA ASN A 216 -2.12 -12.37 1.16
C ASN A 216 -0.93 -12.73 0.26
N GLU A 217 -1.10 -13.66 -0.69
CA GLU A 217 -0.02 -14.15 -1.55
C GLU A 217 0.12 -13.36 -2.85
N PHE A 218 -0.76 -12.39 -3.09
CA PHE A 218 -0.68 -11.51 -4.26
C PHE A 218 -1.20 -10.11 -3.96
N VAL A 219 -0.82 -9.17 -4.81
CA VAL A 219 -1.39 -7.83 -4.87
C VAL A 219 -1.77 -7.54 -6.31
N GLU A 220 -2.82 -6.76 -6.52
CA GLU A 220 -3.28 -6.36 -7.84
C GLU A 220 -3.53 -4.86 -7.88
N THR A 221 -3.15 -4.22 -8.98
CA THR A 221 -3.43 -2.80 -9.22
C THR A 221 -4.89 -2.61 -9.64
N ASP A 222 -5.39 -1.38 -9.54
CA ASP A 222 -6.59 -1.02 -10.31
C ASP A 222 -6.36 -1.18 -11.82
N SER A 223 -7.44 -1.28 -12.58
CA SER A 223 -7.39 -1.28 -14.04
C SER A 223 -7.06 0.12 -14.58
N PHE A 224 -6.20 0.20 -15.58
CA PHE A 224 -5.81 1.46 -16.22
C PHE A 224 -5.63 1.28 -17.72
N ASP A 225 -5.85 2.35 -18.48
CA ASP A 225 -5.59 2.36 -19.91
C ASP A 225 -4.14 2.74 -20.20
N LEU A 226 -3.50 2.01 -21.12
CA LEU A 226 -2.23 2.40 -21.71
C LEU A 226 -2.35 2.51 -23.23
N ASP A 227 -1.80 3.61 -23.76
CA ASP A 227 -1.62 3.81 -25.20
C ASP A 227 -0.46 2.94 -25.74
N PRO A 228 -0.34 2.72 -27.07
CA PRO A 228 0.78 1.99 -27.65
C PRO A 228 2.13 2.56 -27.25
N GLY A 229 3.09 1.69 -26.91
CA GLY A 229 4.41 2.11 -26.47
C GLY A 229 5.16 1.04 -25.70
N ASN A 230 6.32 1.45 -25.17
CA ASN A 230 7.15 0.63 -24.30
C ASN A 230 7.07 1.16 -22.88
N TYR A 231 6.87 0.26 -21.92
CA TYR A 231 6.68 0.58 -20.52
C TYR A 231 7.58 -0.28 -19.64
N PHE A 232 8.16 0.30 -18.60
CA PHE A 232 8.77 -0.44 -17.51
C PHE A 232 7.77 -0.59 -16.38
N ILE A 233 7.58 -1.81 -15.91
CA ILE A 233 6.84 -2.14 -14.70
C ILE A 233 7.89 -2.51 -13.65
N ILE A 234 8.01 -1.66 -12.64
CA ILE A 234 9.06 -1.73 -11.62
C ILE A 234 8.37 -1.99 -10.29
N PHE A 235 8.65 -3.14 -9.69
CA PHE A 235 8.28 -3.40 -8.30
C PHE A 235 9.43 -2.99 -7.39
N THR A 236 9.24 -1.91 -6.64
CA THR A 236 10.23 -1.36 -5.73
C THR A 236 9.92 -1.73 -4.30
N PHE A 237 10.91 -2.33 -3.64
CA PHE A 237 10.82 -2.75 -2.26
C PHE A 237 11.26 -1.67 -1.29
N ILE A 238 10.50 -1.47 -0.23
CA ILE A 238 10.70 -0.34 0.69
C ILE A 238 10.88 -0.79 2.14
N SER A 239 10.26 -1.91 2.54
CA SER A 239 10.59 -2.56 3.81
C SER A 239 11.94 -3.29 3.74
N ASN A 240 12.40 -3.89 4.84
CA ASN A 240 13.64 -4.66 4.84
C ASN A 240 13.59 -5.76 3.76
N LYS A 241 14.61 -5.78 2.87
CA LYS A 241 14.70 -6.71 1.74
C LYS A 241 14.86 -8.14 2.24
N LEU A 242 13.74 -8.87 2.36
CA LEU A 242 13.80 -10.31 2.40
C LEU A 242 13.86 -10.83 0.96
N PRO A 243 14.71 -11.84 0.69
CA PRO A 243 14.70 -12.51 -0.60
C PRO A 243 13.43 -13.36 -0.72
N PHE A 244 12.68 -13.17 -1.80
CA PHE A 244 11.56 -14.04 -2.18
C PHE A 244 11.40 -14.02 -3.70
N GLU A 245 10.62 -14.97 -4.20
CA GLU A 245 10.32 -15.13 -5.62
C GLU A 245 8.90 -14.65 -5.90
N TYR A 246 8.76 -13.89 -6.99
CA TYR A 246 7.49 -13.36 -7.43
C TYR A 246 7.36 -13.44 -8.95
N GLU A 247 6.13 -13.47 -9.44
CA GLU A 247 5.81 -13.33 -10.87
C GLU A 247 4.96 -12.09 -11.07
N PHE A 248 5.07 -11.47 -12.25
CA PHE A 248 4.08 -10.53 -12.72
C PHE A 248 3.05 -11.26 -13.58
N ILE A 249 1.79 -10.90 -13.39
CA ILE A 249 0.66 -11.35 -14.17
C ILE A 249 0.03 -10.10 -14.76
N ILE A 250 0.11 -9.97 -16.08
CA ILE A 250 -0.53 -8.89 -16.82
C ILE A 250 -1.89 -9.42 -17.26
N LYS A 251 -2.98 -8.84 -16.77
CA LYS A 251 -4.31 -9.12 -17.34
C LYS A 251 -4.72 -8.00 -18.28
N SER A 252 -5.37 -8.36 -19.38
CA SER A 252 -5.86 -7.42 -20.40
C SER A 252 -7.32 -7.65 -20.71
N SER A 253 -8.06 -6.57 -20.91
CA SER A 253 -9.44 -6.61 -21.41
C SER A 253 -9.57 -7.03 -22.88
N SER A 254 -8.45 -7.26 -23.58
CA SER A 254 -8.42 -7.71 -24.98
C SER A 254 -7.38 -8.83 -25.18
N PRO A 255 -7.47 -9.62 -26.26
CA PRO A 255 -6.53 -10.72 -26.49
C PRO A 255 -5.07 -10.28 -26.39
N ILE A 256 -4.18 -11.07 -25.78
CA ILE A 256 -2.79 -10.68 -25.45
C ILE A 256 -1.82 -10.65 -26.64
N ASP A 257 -2.28 -10.90 -27.86
CA ASP A 257 -1.48 -10.96 -29.10
C ASP A 257 -0.70 -9.68 -29.44
N HIS A 258 -1.15 -8.55 -28.89
CA HIS A 258 -0.57 -7.23 -29.07
C HIS A 258 0.38 -6.80 -27.93
N ILE A 259 0.58 -7.67 -26.93
CA ILE A 259 1.40 -7.45 -25.75
C ILE A 259 2.59 -8.38 -25.84
N SER A 260 3.80 -7.84 -25.74
CA SER A 260 5.02 -8.62 -25.58
C SER A 260 5.80 -8.11 -24.37
N TYR A 261 6.59 -8.98 -23.75
CA TYR A 261 7.43 -8.59 -22.63
C TYR A 261 8.84 -9.16 -22.72
N ASP A 262 9.77 -8.49 -22.06
CA ASP A 262 11.11 -8.97 -21.76
C ASP A 262 11.58 -8.41 -20.41
N PHE A 263 12.73 -8.88 -19.93
CA PHE A 263 13.35 -8.35 -18.73
C PHE A 263 14.62 -7.57 -19.06
N VAL A 264 14.75 -6.38 -18.46
CA VAL A 264 15.94 -5.54 -18.55
C VAL A 264 16.61 -5.50 -17.19
N THR A 265 17.92 -5.73 -17.14
CA THR A 265 18.68 -5.74 -15.89
C THR A 265 19.32 -4.39 -15.60
N PHE A 266 19.23 -3.96 -14.35
CA PHE A 266 19.82 -2.73 -13.84
C PHE A 266 20.75 -3.02 -12.66
N GLU A 267 21.93 -2.43 -12.68
CA GLU A 267 22.89 -2.58 -11.59
C GLU A 267 22.48 -1.74 -10.36
N ASN A 268 22.83 -2.21 -9.16
CA ASN A 268 22.71 -1.45 -7.91
C ASN A 268 21.28 -0.91 -7.58
N ASN A 269 20.22 -1.62 -8.00
CA ASN A 269 18.83 -1.18 -7.85
C ASN A 269 18.54 0.20 -8.50
N LEU A 270 19.22 0.51 -9.61
CA LEU A 270 19.11 1.81 -10.27
C LEU A 270 17.71 2.06 -10.83
N ALA A 271 16.98 1.03 -11.29
CA ALA A 271 15.63 1.22 -11.82
C ALA A 271 14.67 1.59 -10.70
N SER A 272 14.69 0.88 -9.57
CA SER A 272 13.94 1.25 -8.37
C SER A 272 14.27 2.66 -7.89
N HIS A 273 15.55 3.04 -7.85
CA HIS A 273 15.92 4.38 -7.39
C HIS A 273 15.40 5.48 -8.33
N LYS A 274 15.63 5.35 -9.64
CA LYS A 274 15.13 6.32 -10.63
C LYS A 274 13.61 6.40 -10.64
N SER A 275 12.94 5.24 -10.55
CA SER A 275 11.49 5.12 -10.45
C SER A 275 10.92 5.93 -9.30
N ILE A 276 11.50 5.75 -8.11
CA ILE A 276 11.10 6.50 -6.92
C ILE A 276 11.36 8.01 -7.08
N LEU A 277 12.52 8.40 -7.60
CA LEU A 277 12.85 9.83 -7.74
C LEU A 277 11.87 10.54 -8.67
N GLU A 278 11.56 9.95 -9.83
CA GLU A 278 10.56 10.49 -10.76
C GLU A 278 9.16 10.59 -10.14
N MET A 279 8.81 9.64 -9.27
CA MET A 279 7.55 9.70 -8.53
C MET A 279 7.50 10.89 -7.57
N ILE A 280 8.53 11.09 -6.74
CA ILE A 280 8.57 12.22 -5.79
C ILE A 280 8.59 13.56 -6.52
N GLU A 281 9.39 13.67 -7.59
CA GLU A 281 9.52 14.90 -8.35
C GLU A 281 8.22 15.31 -9.07
N SER A 282 7.34 14.35 -9.36
CA SER A 282 6.03 14.63 -9.95
C SER A 282 5.08 15.41 -9.02
N GLU A 283 5.28 15.34 -7.69
CA GLU A 283 4.46 16.04 -6.68
C GLU A 283 4.88 17.50 -6.40
N LYS A 284 5.99 17.98 -7.00
CA LYS A 284 6.46 19.39 -7.01
C LYS A 284 6.70 20.10 -5.66
N CYS A 285 6.58 19.44 -4.51
CA CYS A 285 6.67 20.08 -3.19
C CYS A 285 8.00 19.81 -2.48
N GLY A 286 9.06 20.50 -2.89
CA GLY A 286 10.34 20.53 -2.17
C GLY A 286 10.41 21.70 -1.18
N ILE A 287 10.87 21.45 0.05
CA ILE A 287 11.13 22.47 1.07
C ILE A 287 12.64 22.67 1.19
N GLU A 288 13.12 23.88 0.94
CA GLU A 288 14.52 24.23 1.17
C GLU A 288 14.77 24.38 2.68
N ILE A 289 15.54 23.45 3.25
CA ILE A 289 15.85 23.41 4.68
C ILE A 289 17.00 24.38 5.00
N ARG A 290 17.95 24.47 4.08
CA ARG A 290 19.03 25.47 4.07
C ARG A 290 19.49 25.69 2.64
N LYS A 291 20.27 26.74 2.41
CA LYS A 291 20.79 27.07 1.08
C LYS A 291 21.41 25.85 0.41
N GLY A 292 20.78 25.39 -0.67
CA GLY A 292 21.21 24.26 -1.48
C GLY A 292 20.90 22.86 -0.92
N LEU A 293 20.15 22.73 0.17
CA LEU A 293 19.60 21.46 0.65
C LEU A 293 18.08 21.53 0.62
N VAL A 294 17.46 20.72 -0.23
CA VAL A 294 16.01 20.63 -0.38
C VAL A 294 15.55 19.24 0.03
N LEU A 295 14.50 19.16 0.84
CA LEU A 295 13.82 17.91 1.14
C LEU A 295 12.50 17.84 0.37
N HIS A 296 12.22 16.67 -0.19
CA HIS A 296 10.98 16.40 -0.89
C HIS A 296 10.28 15.23 -0.20
N GLU A 297 8.97 15.36 -0.04
CA GLU A 297 8.12 14.39 0.60
C GLU A 297 7.07 13.89 -0.40
N TYR A 298 6.90 12.58 -0.44
CA TYR A 298 5.75 11.94 -1.06
C TYR A 298 4.97 11.24 0.04
N SER A 299 3.69 11.56 0.20
CA SER A 299 2.80 10.91 1.15
C SER A 299 1.48 10.55 0.48
N ARG A 300 1.12 9.26 0.52
CA ARG A 300 -0.14 8.75 -0.02
C ARG A 300 -0.58 7.51 0.74
N ASP A 301 -1.87 7.40 1.01
CA ASP A 301 -2.48 6.27 1.73
C ASP A 301 -1.80 6.04 3.10
N ASN A 302 -1.23 4.85 3.32
CA ASN A 302 -0.51 4.44 4.52
C ASN A 302 1.02 4.59 4.40
N PHE A 303 1.48 5.31 3.37
CA PHE A 303 2.87 5.30 2.93
C PHE A 303 3.45 6.71 2.77
N LEU A 304 4.68 6.90 3.26
CA LEU A 304 5.44 8.13 3.14
C LEU A 304 6.90 7.86 2.77
N LEU A 305 7.45 8.74 1.95
CA LEU A 305 8.79 8.64 1.38
C LEU A 305 9.47 10.01 1.39
N LEU A 306 10.76 10.02 1.73
CA LEU A 306 11.58 11.23 1.80
C LEU A 306 12.79 11.15 0.87
N MET A 307 13.05 12.24 0.18
CA MET A 307 14.23 12.46 -0.64
C MET A 307 14.95 13.74 -0.21
N ALA A 308 16.28 13.68 -0.22
CA ALA A 308 17.14 14.85 -0.09
C ALA A 308 17.80 15.19 -1.42
N GLU A 309 17.87 16.48 -1.72
CA GLU A 309 18.56 17.06 -2.86
C GLU A 309 19.61 18.03 -2.35
N ASN A 310 20.89 17.74 -2.61
CA ASN A 310 22.02 18.59 -2.30
C ASN A 310 22.54 19.25 -3.58
N LYS A 311 22.31 20.55 -3.73
CA LYS A 311 22.76 21.40 -4.84
C LYS A 311 24.11 22.06 -4.60
N THR A 312 24.71 21.84 -3.43
CA THR A 312 25.99 22.46 -3.06
C THR A 312 27.18 21.69 -3.63
N LYS A 313 28.37 22.30 -3.54
CA LYS A 313 29.63 21.69 -4.00
C LYS A 313 30.22 20.69 -3.02
N ASP A 314 29.74 20.69 -1.77
CA ASP A 314 30.26 19.87 -0.69
C ASP A 314 29.19 18.84 -0.25
N PRO A 315 29.59 17.67 0.23
CA PRO A 315 28.65 16.75 0.85
C PRO A 315 28.03 17.40 2.10
N ILE A 316 26.75 17.12 2.35
CA ILE A 316 26.05 17.58 3.55
C ILE A 316 25.64 16.36 4.37
N ARG A 317 25.91 16.38 5.68
CA ARG A 317 25.51 15.31 6.59
C ARG A 317 24.28 15.72 7.37
N ILE A 318 23.21 14.95 7.21
CA ILE A 318 21.92 15.23 7.84
C ILE A 318 21.48 14.07 8.73
N SER A 319 20.84 14.38 9.84
CA SER A 319 20.06 13.42 10.63
C SER A 319 18.61 13.85 10.57
N VAL A 320 17.71 12.94 10.21
CA VAL A 320 16.28 13.21 10.08
C VAL A 320 15.53 12.31 11.05
N ILE A 321 14.85 12.94 12.00
CA ILE A 321 14.03 12.27 13.01
C ILE A 321 12.57 12.61 12.73
N ALA A 322 11.79 11.61 12.36
CA ALA A 322 10.35 11.74 12.15
C ALA A 322 9.62 11.69 13.49
N LYS A 323 8.85 12.74 13.79
CA LYS A 323 7.93 12.78 14.91
C LYS A 323 6.58 12.23 14.44
N VAL A 324 6.26 11.02 14.89
CA VAL A 324 5.06 10.28 14.48
C VAL A 324 4.02 10.27 15.60
N SER A 325 2.74 10.42 15.26
CA SER A 325 1.63 10.33 16.22
C SER A 325 1.18 8.89 16.48
N GLU A 326 1.48 7.98 15.55
CA GLU A 326 1.07 6.58 15.56
C GLU A 326 2.27 5.64 15.40
N LEU A 327 2.06 4.36 15.69
CA LEU A 327 3.11 3.32 15.61
C LEU A 327 3.41 3.02 14.14
N CYS A 328 4.37 3.74 13.58
CA CYS A 328 4.84 3.58 12.21
C CYS A 328 6.05 2.65 12.15
N LEU A 329 6.13 1.86 11.09
CA LEU A 329 7.37 1.25 10.64
C LEU A 329 8.15 2.26 9.79
N PHE A 330 9.46 2.07 9.74
CA PHE A 330 10.35 3.00 9.05
C PHE A 330 11.59 2.26 8.53
N HIS A 331 12.18 2.83 7.48
CA HIS A 331 13.46 2.41 6.95
C HIS A 331 14.27 3.66 6.56
N GLY A 332 15.57 3.68 6.87
CA GLY A 332 16.48 4.78 6.55
C GLY A 332 16.38 6.05 7.42
N ILE A 333 15.24 6.32 8.06
CA ILE A 333 15.01 7.46 8.96
C ILE A 333 14.63 7.03 10.36
N ASP A 334 15.09 7.77 11.37
CA ASP A 334 14.78 7.48 12.77
C ASP A 334 13.44 8.09 13.19
N THR A 335 12.83 7.54 14.22
CA THR A 335 11.58 8.07 14.81
C THR A 335 11.82 8.60 16.22
N ASP A 336 11.02 9.58 16.65
CA ASP A 336 11.12 10.14 18.00
C ASP A 336 10.89 9.07 19.10
N TYR A 337 10.12 8.02 18.80
CA TYR A 337 9.96 6.85 19.66
C TYR A 337 11.29 6.11 19.91
N LEU A 338 12.06 5.81 18.86
CA LEU A 338 13.37 5.19 18.99
C LEU A 338 14.32 6.07 19.80
N VAL A 339 14.36 7.38 19.51
CA VAL A 339 15.21 8.33 20.22
C VAL A 339 14.90 8.32 21.73
N LYS A 340 13.62 8.32 22.11
CA LYS A 340 13.19 8.21 23.51
C LYS A 340 13.62 6.89 24.18
N ILE A 341 13.58 5.77 23.45
CA ILE A 341 14.06 4.48 23.98
C ILE A 341 15.55 4.51 24.27
N VAL A 342 16.35 5.05 23.35
CA VAL A 342 17.80 5.18 23.52
C VAL A 342 18.11 6.08 24.72
N GLN A 343 17.42 7.22 24.85
CA GLN A 343 17.56 8.14 25.98
C GLN A 343 17.24 7.47 27.32
N LYS A 344 16.18 6.65 27.40
CA LYS A 344 15.81 5.91 28.63
C LYS A 344 16.83 4.85 29.04
N ARG A 345 17.70 4.41 28.12
CA ARG A 345 18.76 3.43 28.41
C ARG A 345 20.10 4.09 28.80
N ASN A 346 20.09 5.37 29.17
CA ASN A 346 21.27 6.17 29.54
C ASN A 346 22.34 6.30 28.44
N GLY A 347 21.94 6.18 27.16
CA GLY A 347 22.82 6.56 26.05
C GLY A 347 22.92 8.10 25.94
N PRO A 348 24.12 8.70 25.80
CA PRO A 348 24.25 10.14 25.60
C PRO A 348 23.50 10.66 24.36
N LEU A 349 23.07 11.93 24.40
CA LEU A 349 22.19 12.55 23.41
C LEU A 349 22.69 12.43 21.95
N HIS A 350 24.02 12.42 21.76
CA HIS A 350 24.68 12.35 20.45
C HIS A 350 24.78 10.93 19.89
N GLU A 351 24.71 9.89 20.72
CA GLU A 351 24.70 8.47 20.28
C GLU A 351 23.37 8.03 19.65
N SER A 352 22.37 8.92 19.65
CA SER A 352 21.04 8.64 19.09
C SER A 352 20.82 9.20 17.69
N ALA A 353 21.77 9.97 17.13
CA ALA A 353 21.63 10.62 15.83
C ALA A 353 22.40 9.86 14.75
N VAL A 354 21.68 9.12 13.91
CA VAL A 354 22.26 8.54 12.70
C VAL A 354 22.36 9.64 11.64
N TYR A 355 23.56 9.84 11.11
CA TYR A 355 23.84 10.83 10.07
C TYR A 355 23.95 10.15 8.69
N LEU A 356 23.19 10.67 7.73
CA LEU A 356 23.21 10.32 6.32
C LEU A 356 24.06 11.34 5.58
N THR A 357 25.03 10.87 4.78
CA THR A 357 25.81 11.74 3.90
C THR A 357 25.09 11.89 2.57
N ILE A 358 24.72 13.12 2.22
CA ILE A 358 24.15 13.47 0.91
C ILE A 358 25.27 14.05 0.05
N PRO A 359 25.78 13.34 -0.97
CA PRO A 359 26.89 13.84 -1.78
C PRO A 359 26.60 15.19 -2.44
N ALA A 360 27.65 15.93 -2.74
CA ALA A 360 27.56 17.16 -3.51
C ALA A 360 26.83 16.94 -4.83
N LYS A 361 26.01 17.92 -5.24
CA LYS A 361 25.23 17.89 -6.50
C LYS A 361 24.53 16.54 -6.71
N SER A 362 23.78 16.07 -5.72
CA SER A 362 23.12 14.77 -5.81
C SER A 362 21.73 14.74 -5.19
N LYS A 363 20.92 13.78 -5.63
CA LYS A 363 19.62 13.44 -5.07
C LYS A 363 19.65 12.01 -4.55
N CYS A 364 18.99 11.77 -3.44
CA CYS A 364 18.83 10.42 -2.91
C CYS A 364 17.57 10.29 -2.07
N VAL A 365 16.95 9.12 -2.17
CA VAL A 365 15.95 8.68 -1.20
C VAL A 365 16.64 8.40 0.13
N ILE A 366 16.19 9.10 1.18
CA ILE A 366 16.80 9.05 2.52
C ILE A 366 16.00 8.21 3.50
N GLY A 367 14.70 8.04 3.29
CA GLY A 367 13.85 7.36 4.27
C GLY A 367 12.46 7.06 3.80
N THR A 368 11.83 6.08 4.44
CA THR A 368 10.44 5.73 4.27
C THR A 368 9.78 5.48 5.61
N LEU A 369 8.50 5.82 5.69
CA LEU A 369 7.62 5.56 6.83
C LEU A 369 6.35 4.92 6.28
N TRP A 370 5.83 3.95 7.01
CA TRP A 370 4.53 3.39 6.70
C TRP A 370 3.84 2.94 7.97
N THR A 371 2.52 3.08 8.00
CA THR A 371 1.72 2.45 9.05
C THR A 371 1.40 1.02 8.64
N PHE A 372 1.20 0.17 9.64
CA PHE A 372 0.30 -0.94 9.41
C PHE A 372 -1.03 -0.31 9.04
N SER A 373 -1.43 -0.40 7.77
CA SER A 373 -2.85 -0.32 7.50
C SER A 373 -3.43 -1.49 8.29
N GLY A 374 -4.01 -1.19 9.46
CA GLY A 374 -4.94 -2.13 10.06
C GLY A 374 -5.93 -2.53 8.97
N GLU A 375 -6.41 -3.77 9.03
CA GLU A 375 -7.50 -4.22 8.18
C GLU A 375 -8.56 -3.11 8.13
N MET A 376 -8.94 -2.74 6.91
CA MET A 376 -9.65 -1.50 6.68
C MET A 376 -10.89 -1.38 7.53
N LYS A 377 -11.20 -0.13 7.91
CA LYS A 377 -12.40 0.22 8.68
C LYS A 377 -13.35 0.99 7.77
N LEU A 378 -14.62 0.58 7.76
CA LEU A 378 -15.71 1.43 7.30
C LEU A 378 -15.80 2.64 8.24
N GLU A 379 -15.57 3.85 7.73
CA GLU A 379 -15.54 5.08 8.54
C GLU A 379 -16.59 6.09 8.04
N LYS A 380 -17.12 6.91 8.95
CA LYS A 380 -18.21 7.84 8.59
C LYS A 380 -17.73 9.06 7.74
N GLN A 381 -16.42 9.29 7.57
CA GLN A 381 -15.85 10.44 6.85
C GLN A 381 -14.57 10.09 6.05
N PRO A 382 -14.24 10.83 4.97
CA PRO A 382 -13.00 10.61 4.22
C PRO A 382 -11.75 11.00 5.04
N LYS A 383 -10.70 10.17 4.97
CA LYS A 383 -9.46 10.38 5.72
C LYS A 383 -8.55 11.42 5.08
N LYS A 384 -7.83 12.16 5.93
CA LYS A 384 -6.52 12.77 5.61
C LYS A 384 -5.49 11.64 5.38
N PRO A 385 -4.37 11.86 4.67
CA PRO A 385 -3.32 10.84 4.56
C PRO A 385 -3.02 10.21 5.93
N GLU A 386 -2.97 8.87 6.00
CA GLU A 386 -2.87 8.14 7.27
C GLU A 386 -1.53 8.43 7.95
N VAL A 387 -0.52 8.78 7.16
CA VAL A 387 0.81 9.17 7.64
C VAL A 387 1.06 10.65 7.36
N SER A 388 1.10 11.44 8.43
CA SER A 388 1.64 12.79 8.42
C SER A 388 2.59 12.93 9.59
N CYS A 389 3.77 13.48 9.36
CA CYS A 389 4.77 13.66 10.40
C CYS A 389 5.42 15.03 10.35
N LYS A 390 6.00 15.42 11.48
CA LYS A 390 6.89 16.59 11.56
C LYS A 390 8.31 16.07 11.66
N TYR A 391 9.25 16.74 11.01
CA TYR A 391 10.65 16.33 11.04
C TYR A 391 11.46 17.23 11.96
N TRP A 392 12.37 16.61 12.70
CA TRP A 392 13.52 17.29 13.28
C TRP A 392 14.73 16.95 12.43
N ILE A 393 15.29 17.97 11.80
CA ILE A 393 16.43 17.83 10.90
C ILE A 393 17.63 18.47 11.58
N ARG A 394 18.71 17.71 11.72
CA ARG A 394 20.00 18.17 12.24
C ARG A 394 21.00 18.15 11.10
N ILE A 395 21.83 19.19 11.04
CA ILE A 395 22.90 19.32 10.06
C ILE A 395 24.21 19.26 10.83
N PHE A 396 25.02 18.25 10.54
CA PHE A 396 26.22 17.94 11.32
C PHE A 396 27.15 19.15 11.42
N GLU A 397 27.43 19.80 10.29
CA GLU A 397 28.35 20.94 10.21
C GLU A 397 27.87 22.15 11.01
N GLU A 398 26.57 22.29 11.21
CA GLU A 398 25.99 23.37 12.02
C GLU A 398 25.99 23.03 13.52
N GLU A 399 25.80 21.75 13.87
CA GLU A 399 25.95 21.30 15.26
C GLU A 399 27.40 21.44 15.73
N MET A 400 28.37 21.07 14.89
CA MET A 400 29.79 21.20 15.22
C MET A 400 30.20 22.66 15.45
N LYS A 401 29.63 23.62 14.71
CA LYS A 401 29.91 25.05 14.89
C LYS A 401 29.36 25.64 16.20
N LYS A 402 28.40 24.97 16.84
CA LYS A 402 27.85 25.40 18.13
C LYS A 402 28.69 24.93 19.31
N LEU A 403 29.61 24.00 19.08
CA LEU A 403 30.59 23.58 20.08
C LEU A 403 31.69 24.62 20.18
N THR A 404 32.15 24.89 21.40
CA THR A 404 33.28 25.77 21.66
C THR A 404 34.56 25.18 21.08
N GLU A 405 35.57 26.02 20.78
CA GLU A 405 36.88 25.56 20.29
C GLU A 405 37.50 24.49 21.22
N TRP A 406 37.31 24.65 22.53
CA TRP A 406 37.76 23.70 23.55
C TRP A 406 37.04 22.35 23.48
N GLU A 407 35.72 22.35 23.26
CA GLU A 407 34.93 21.10 23.09
C GLU A 407 35.29 20.38 21.78
N MET A 408 35.65 21.12 20.73
CA MET A 408 36.12 20.54 19.48
C MET A 408 37.54 19.96 19.60
N GLU A 409 38.45 20.61 20.33
CA GLU A 409 39.81 20.11 20.58
C GLU A 409 39.84 18.86 21.47
N LEU A 410 38.88 18.71 22.39
CA LEU A 410 38.72 17.52 23.23
C LEU A 410 38.06 16.33 22.53
N MET A 411 37.38 16.56 21.39
CA MET A 411 36.72 15.48 20.65
C MET A 411 37.74 14.53 20.00
N THR A 412 37.97 13.41 20.67
CA THR A 412 38.84 12.34 20.14
C THR A 412 38.17 11.62 18.96
N SER A 413 38.95 10.89 18.14
CA SER A 413 38.40 10.00 17.08
C SER A 413 37.32 9.05 17.62
N LYS A 414 37.44 8.62 18.88
CA LYS A 414 36.45 7.79 19.59
C LYS A 414 35.13 8.51 19.92
N GLU A 415 35.13 9.83 20.00
CA GLU A 415 33.92 10.63 20.20
C GLU A 415 33.22 10.96 18.90
N LEU A 416 33.98 11.10 17.81
CA LEU A 416 33.45 11.10 16.44
C LEU A 416 32.85 9.73 16.07
N GLU A 417 33.41 8.63 16.56
CA GLU A 417 32.84 7.28 16.44
C GLU A 417 31.47 7.12 17.13
N LYS A 418 31.09 8.00 18.07
CA LYS A 418 29.74 8.01 18.67
C LYS A 418 28.67 8.40 17.64
N TYR A 419 29.04 9.07 16.55
CA TYR A 419 28.13 9.35 15.43
C TYR A 419 28.09 8.17 14.47
N ILE A 420 26.92 7.54 14.36
CA ILE A 420 26.72 6.44 13.42
C ILE A 420 26.45 7.03 12.03
N TYR A 421 27.37 6.79 11.09
CA TYR A 421 27.17 7.15 9.69
C TYR A 421 26.51 6.00 8.94
N ARG A 422 25.43 6.29 8.22
CA ARG A 422 24.79 5.35 7.31
C ARG A 422 24.85 5.84 5.87
N ASN A 423 25.00 4.89 4.96
CA ASN A 423 24.72 5.13 3.55
C ASN A 423 23.23 5.32 3.34
N THR A 424 22.87 6.09 2.33
CA THR A 424 21.48 6.25 1.86
C THR A 424 20.91 4.91 1.39
N ILE A 425 19.57 4.77 1.39
CA ILE A 425 18.88 3.53 1.01
C ILE A 425 19.28 3.07 -0.41
N TYR A 426 19.45 4.04 -1.31
CA TYR A 426 19.90 3.84 -2.67
C TYR A 426 21.16 4.66 -2.97
N LYS A 427 21.92 4.25 -3.99
CA LYS A 427 23.10 5.00 -4.46
C LYS A 427 22.68 6.39 -4.96
N PRO A 428 23.25 7.50 -4.44
CA PRO A 428 22.90 8.85 -4.85
C PRO A 428 23.01 9.06 -6.38
N ILE A 429 22.10 9.85 -6.94
CA ILE A 429 22.09 10.20 -8.36
C ILE A 429 22.63 11.62 -8.52
N PRO A 430 23.65 11.84 -9.39
CA PRO A 430 24.14 13.19 -9.68
C PRO A 430 23.06 14.10 -10.27
N ILE A 431 23.09 15.37 -9.89
CA ILE A 431 22.32 16.46 -10.50
C ILE A 431 23.19 17.06 -11.60
N GLU A 432 22.61 17.21 -12.79
CA GLU A 432 23.26 17.86 -13.94
C GLU A 432 23.52 19.36 -13.71
#